data_AF-A0A9N9T2Q4-F1
#
_entry.id   AF-A0A9N9T2Q4-F1
#
_cell.length_a   1.000
_cell.length_b   1.000
_cell.length_c   1.000
_cell.angle_alpha   90.00
_cell.angle_beta   90.00
_cell.angle_gamma   90.00
#
_symmetry.space_group_name_H-M   'P 1'
#
loop_
_entity.id
_entity.type
_entity.pdbx_description
1 polymer ?
#
loop_
_entity_poly.entity_id
_entity_poly.type
_entity_poly.pdbx_seq_one_letter_code
_entity_poly.pdbx_strand_id
1 'polypeptide(L)'
;MGFSIGIEWVPGHKGIKGRPPPKVTWWQENALLDDSFEYLSERRVRNILHIDKLERKHLHTVFTCQASNNNLVAPISSSITLDINHFTINISS
;
A
#
# COMPACT_ATOMS: atom_id res chain seq x y z
N MET A 1 3.06 -9.43 19.43
CA MET A 1 1.96 -8.52 19.05
C MET A 1 2.13 -8.28 17.56
N GLY A 2 1.18 -8.77 16.75
CA GLY A 2 1.16 -8.46 15.33
C GLY A 2 0.61 -7.05 15.09
N PHE A 3 1.00 -6.44 13.98
CA PHE A 3 0.54 -5.12 13.57
C PHE A 3 0.00 -5.20 12.14
N SER A 4 -1.11 -4.51 11.86
CA SER A 4 -1.73 -4.48 10.53
C SER A 4 -1.65 -3.08 9.93
N ILE A 5 -1.15 -2.97 8.70
CA ILE A 5 -1.12 -1.73 7.92
C ILE A 5 -2.17 -1.86 6.82
N GLY A 6 -3.28 -1.11 6.95
CA GLY A 6 -4.30 -1.03 5.91
C GLY A 6 -4.14 0.23 5.06
N ILE A 7 -4.03 0.07 3.73
CA ILE A 7 -4.22 1.18 2.80
C ILE A 7 -5.43 0.90 1.91
N GLU A 8 -6.30 1.91 1.80
CA GLU A 8 -7.37 1.97 0.82
C GLU A 8 -6.95 2.88 -0.33
N TRP A 9 -6.91 2.33 -1.54
CA TRP A 9 -6.64 3.11 -2.74
C TRP A 9 -7.95 3.67 -3.28
N VAL A 10 -8.05 5.00 -3.29
CA VAL A 10 -9.15 5.75 -3.91
C VAL A 10 -8.57 6.53 -5.09
N PRO A 11 -8.96 6.24 -6.34
CA PRO A 11 -8.54 7.02 -7.49
C PRO A 11 -8.98 8.47 -7.28
N GLY A 12 -8.05 9.40 -7.41
CA GLY A 12 -8.34 10.82 -7.28
C GLY A 12 -9.46 11.29 -8.24
N HIS A 13 -10.14 12.38 -7.87
CA HIS A 13 -11.22 13.01 -8.64
C HIS A 13 -10.84 13.38 -10.10
N LYS A 14 -9.56 13.32 -10.46
CA LYS A 14 -9.06 13.63 -11.80
C LYS A 14 -9.03 12.37 -12.69
N GLY A 15 -10.22 11.90 -13.07
CA GLY A 15 -10.46 11.34 -14.40
C GLY A 15 -9.69 10.11 -14.89
N ILE A 16 -8.87 9.43 -14.09
CA ILE A 16 -8.28 8.15 -14.51
C ILE A 16 -9.31 7.05 -14.26
N LYS A 17 -10.23 6.90 -15.22
CA LYS A 17 -11.04 5.69 -15.38
C LYS A 17 -10.12 4.55 -15.81
N GLY A 18 -9.33 4.04 -14.88
CA GLY A 18 -8.62 2.79 -15.08
C GLY A 18 -9.63 1.66 -15.23
N ARG A 19 -9.86 1.23 -16.45
CA ARG A 19 -10.51 -0.05 -16.76
C ARG A 19 -9.40 -0.94 -17.32
N PRO A 20 -9.03 -2.05 -16.66
CA PRO A 20 -9.62 -2.64 -15.46
C PRO A 20 -9.31 -1.89 -14.14
N PRO A 21 -10.00 -2.23 -13.03
CA PRO A 21 -9.62 -1.76 -11.69
C PRO A 21 -8.16 -2.12 -11.38
N PRO A 22 -7.37 -1.20 -10.78
CA PRO A 22 -5.98 -1.49 -10.48
C PRO A 22 -5.84 -2.56 -9.39
N LYS A 23 -4.75 -3.32 -9.45
CA LYS A 23 -4.32 -4.22 -8.38
C LYS A 23 -3.48 -3.43 -7.39
N VAL A 24 -3.72 -3.63 -6.10
CA VAL A 24 -2.98 -2.98 -5.02
C VAL A 24 -2.07 -3.99 -4.34
N THR A 25 -0.78 -3.69 -4.27
CA THR A 25 0.26 -4.60 -3.76
C THR A 25 1.16 -3.88 -2.77
N TRP A 26 1.68 -4.60 -1.78
CA TRP A 26 2.63 -4.08 -0.81
C TRP A 26 4.05 -4.52 -1.13
N TRP A 27 4.97 -3.58 -0.99
CA TRP A 27 6.38 -3.75 -1.27
C TRP A 27 7.22 -3.21 -0.12
N GLN A 28 8.38 -3.81 0.09
CA GLN A 28 9.43 -3.29 0.97
C GLN A 28 10.75 -3.39 0.22
N GLU A 29 11.44 -2.26 0.02
CA GLU A 29 12.77 -2.24 -0.62
C GLU A 29 12.84 -3.04 -1.94
N ASN A 30 11.75 -3.02 -2.72
CA ASN A 30 11.55 -3.77 -3.98
C ASN A 30 11.17 -5.27 -3.85
N ALA A 31 11.04 -5.82 -2.65
CA ALA A 31 10.45 -7.13 -2.43
C ALA A 31 8.92 -7.03 -2.31
N LEU A 32 8.19 -7.87 -3.05
CA LEU A 32 6.73 -8.01 -2.89
C LEU A 32 6.44 -8.68 -1.55
N LEU A 33 5.69 -8.00 -0.69
CA LEU A 33 5.28 -8.51 0.62
C LEU A 33 3.90 -9.14 0.57
N ASP A 34 2.97 -8.49 -0.10
CA ASP A 34 1.58 -8.94 -0.18
C ASP A 34 0.93 -8.49 -1.49
N ASP A 35 0.27 -9.43 -2.17
CA ASP A 35 -0.57 -9.19 -3.35
C ASP A 35 -2.03 -9.58 -3.14
N SER A 36 -2.44 -9.79 -1.88
CA SER A 36 -3.80 -10.14 -1.48
C SER A 36 -4.68 -8.90 -1.29
N PHE A 37 -5.17 -8.36 -2.41
CA PHE A 37 -6.08 -7.22 -2.42
C PHE A 37 -7.55 -7.61 -2.52
N GLU A 38 -8.41 -6.71 -2.02
CA GLU A 38 -9.87 -6.82 -2.07
C GLU A 38 -10.49 -5.64 -2.82
N TYR A 39 -11.44 -5.94 -3.70
CA TYR A 39 -12.28 -4.94 -4.35
C TYR A 39 -13.44 -4.55 -3.44
N LEU A 40 -13.36 -3.38 -2.82
CA LEU A 40 -14.45 -2.83 -2.00
C LEU A 40 -15.57 -2.23 -2.86
N SER A 41 -15.23 -1.72 -4.05
CA SER A 41 -16.19 -1.25 -5.06
C SER A 41 -15.54 -1.18 -6.44
N GLU A 42 -16.30 -0.81 -7.48
CA GLU A 42 -15.76 -0.60 -8.85
C GLU A 42 -14.57 0.38 -8.92
N ARG A 43 -14.41 1.23 -7.91
CA ARG A 43 -13.35 2.25 -7.84
C ARG A 43 -12.51 2.16 -6.58
N ARG A 44 -12.78 1.25 -5.65
CA ARG A 44 -12.05 1.15 -4.39
C ARG A 44 -11.43 -0.21 -4.24
N VAL A 45 -10.13 -0.20 -3.96
CA VAL A 45 -9.34 -1.41 -3.76
C VAL A 45 -8.57 -1.24 -2.47
N ARG A 46 -8.55 -2.26 -1.64
CA ARG A 46 -7.84 -2.25 -0.37
C ARG A 46 -6.86 -3.41 -0.32
N ASN A 47 -5.71 -3.17 0.29
CA ASN A 47 -4.79 -4.22 0.67
C ASN A 47 -4.34 -3.98 2.12
N ILE A 48 -4.47 -5.01 2.98
CA ILE A 48 -4.09 -4.98 4.39
C ILE A 48 -2.86 -5.87 4.59
N LEU A 49 -1.71 -5.25 4.80
CA LEU A 49 -0.48 -5.93 5.13
C LEU A 49 -0.47 -6.32 6.62
N HIS A 50 -0.38 -7.61 6.90
CA HIS A 50 -0.21 -8.14 8.25
C HIS A 50 1.28 -8.39 8.54
N ILE A 51 1.78 -7.81 9.63
CA ILE A 51 3.18 -7.98 10.08
C ILE A 51 3.16 -8.61 11.47
N ASP A 52 3.47 -9.91 11.54
CA ASP A 52 3.36 -10.69 12.79
C ASP A 52 4.36 -10.28 13.87
N LYS A 53 5.57 -9.86 13.46
CA LYS A 53 6.67 -9.52 14.36
C LYS A 53 7.32 -8.21 13.96
N LEU A 54 6.79 -7.12 14.51
CA LEU A 54 7.51 -5.85 14.51
C LEU A 54 8.67 -5.94 15.50
N GLU A 55 9.88 -5.69 15.02
CA GLU A 55 11.10 -5.63 15.81
C GLU A 55 11.68 -4.22 15.67
N ARG A 56 12.49 -3.77 16.64
CA ARG A 56 13.15 -2.45 16.55
C ARG A 56 14.02 -2.30 15.29
N LYS A 57 14.49 -3.40 14.70
CA LYS A 57 15.20 -3.40 13.42
C LYS A 57 14.33 -2.96 12.24
N HIS A 58 13.01 -3.03 12.37
CA HIS A 58 12.05 -2.55 11.37
C HIS A 58 11.73 -1.05 11.53
N LEU A 59 12.41 -0.35 12.46
CA LEU A 59 12.34 1.10 12.56
C LEU A 59 12.89 1.73 11.29
N HIS A 60 12.18 2.73 10.75
CA HIS A 60 12.43 3.35 9.46
C HIS A 60 12.25 2.43 8.25
N THR A 61 11.64 1.24 8.43
CA THR A 61 11.23 0.44 7.28
C THR A 61 10.18 1.21 6.48
N VAL A 62 10.41 1.29 5.17
CA VAL A 62 9.48 1.91 4.22
C VAL A 62 8.65 0.81 3.57
N PHE A 63 7.34 0.89 3.76
CA PHE A 63 6.36 0.05 3.08
C PHE A 63 5.73 0.85 1.95
N THR A 64 5.84 0.35 0.74
CA THR A 64 5.28 0.99 -0.45
C THR A 64 4.05 0.23 -0.91
N CYS A 65 2.91 0.89 -0.92
CA CYS A 65 1.71 0.42 -1.55
C CYS A 65 1.70 0.87 -3.01
N GLN A 66 1.54 -0.08 -3.93
CA GLN A 66 1.60 0.15 -5.36
C GLN A 66 0.30 -0.29 -6.03
N ALA A 67 -0.36 0.66 -6.69
CA ALA A 67 -1.55 0.45 -7.50
C ALA A 67 -1.16 0.37 -8.99
N SER A 68 -1.34 -0.79 -9.59
CA SER A 68 -1.04 -1.04 -11.00
C SER A 68 -2.31 -1.44 -11.77
N ASN A 69 -2.65 -0.67 -12.81
CA ASN A 69 -3.80 -0.94 -13.68
C ASN A 69 -3.40 -1.81 -14.89
N ASN A 70 -2.26 -1.50 -15.48
CA ASN A 70 -1.69 -2.23 -16.61
C ASN A 70 -0.19 -1.92 -16.70
N ASN A 71 0.57 -2.73 -17.44
CA ASN A 71 2.00 -2.47 -17.70
C ASN A 71 2.23 -1.29 -18.67
N LEU A 72 1.18 -0.54 -19.02
CA LEU A 72 1.23 0.56 -20.00
C LEU A 72 1.38 1.93 -19.32
N VAL A 73 0.89 2.05 -18.08
CA VAL A 73 0.95 3.28 -17.30
C VAL A 73 1.84 3.03 -16.07
N ALA A 74 2.67 4.01 -15.73
CA ALA A 74 3.47 3.95 -14.52
C ALA A 74 2.55 3.70 -13.31
N PRO A 75 2.86 2.70 -12.47
CA PRO A 75 2.05 2.39 -11.31
C PRO A 75 2.08 3.56 -10.31
N ILE A 76 0.95 3.82 -9.67
CA ILE A 76 0.86 4.86 -8.65
C ILE A 76 1.26 4.22 -7.33
N SER A 77 2.32 4.74 -6.71
CA SER A 77 2.84 4.25 -5.45
C SER A 77 2.70 5.29 -4.34
N SER A 78 2.32 4.83 -3.14
CA SER A 78 2.35 5.62 -1.91
C SER A 78 3.18 4.87 -0.88
N SER A 79 4.02 5.57 -0.13
CA SER A 79 4.90 4.94 0.86
C SER A 79 4.57 5.39 2.28
N ILE A 80 4.68 4.44 3.21
CA ILE A 80 4.55 4.65 4.64
C ILE A 80 5.89 4.30 5.27
N THR A 81 6.41 5.20 6.12
CA THR A 81 7.58 4.90 6.94
C THR A 81 7.13 4.48 8.34
N LEU A 82 7.67 3.35 8.81
CA LEU A 82 7.37 2.82 10.13
C LEU A 82 8.24 3.51 11.20
N ASP A 83 7.61 4.30 12.06
CA ASP A 83 8.24 4.85 13.27
C ASP A 83 7.72 4.10 14.52
N ILE A 84 8.64 3.39 15.19
CA ILE A 84 8.36 2.54 16.37
C ILE A 84 8.50 3.37 17.68
N ASN A 85 8.99 4.61 17.63
CA ASN A 85 9.16 5.43 18.83
C ASN A 85 7.88 6.16 19.27
N HIS A 86 6.99 6.53 18.34
CA HIS A 86 5.70 7.15 18.61
C HIS A 86 4.80 6.84 17.42
N PHE A 87 3.74 6.05 17.60
CA PHE A 87 2.88 5.54 16.53
C PHE A 87 2.27 6.66 15.67
N THR A 88 3.01 7.12 14.65
CA THR A 88 2.58 8.18 13.74
C THR A 88 2.88 7.72 12.32
N ILE A 89 1.82 7.46 11.57
CA ILE A 89 1.88 7.04 10.18
C ILE A 89 1.97 8.31 9.33
N ASN A 90 3.16 8.63 8.81
CA ASN A 90 3.32 9.72 7.84
C ASN A 90 3.07 9.16 6.43
N ILE A 91 1.99 9.62 5.80
CA ILE A 91 1.66 9.31 4.41
C ILE A 91 2.08 10.51 3.56
N SER A 92 3.14 10.36 2.76
CA SER A 92 3.47 11.34 1.71
C SER A 92 2.91 10.84 0.36
N SER A 93 2.11 11.69 -0.29
CA SER A 93 1.57 11.49 -1.64
C SER A 93 2.37 12.25 -2.69
#